data_AF-A0A1X2I8W4-F1
#
_entry.id   AF-A0A1X2I8W4-F1
#
_cell.length_a   1.000
_cell.length_b   1.000
_cell.length_c   1.000
_cell.angle_alpha   90.00
_cell.angle_beta   90.00
_cell.angle_gamma   90.00
#
_symmetry.space_group_name_H-M   'P 1'
#
loop_
_entity.id
_entity.type
_entity.pdbx_description
1 polymer ?
#
loop_
_entity_poly.entity_id
_entity_poly.type
_entity_poly.pdbx_seq_one_letter_code
_entity_poly.pdbx_strand_id
1 'polypeptide(L)'
;MLGSKQVYTLDYAKHMDKHRRMKRKLVEFMSKQVEAQDALDKANRRIKTLEKQNKDLKQQQKGGSSRQMDVDSDNQGSEDEEKVDRPTKRASGIKRKPNTYTIETIPRDENGKAILPLELGPLTLISLGTIVSDKPAYHCARHIYPLGYTVERTYMSQVDATAYTTYTCTVEEGDDNEPLFVIIPKDDPENKISGKTATSCWTVVARGANKIRRKSCRNSISGPEYYGLAHPIIRHLIEEEMDVDKCTKYKKTPPKP
;
A
#
# COMPACT_ATOMS: atom_id res chain seq x y z
N MET A 1 9.76 -17.49 57.48
CA MET A 1 9.44 -16.66 56.30
C MET A 1 10.63 -16.53 55.32
N LEU A 2 11.28 -17.62 54.91
CA LEU A 2 12.43 -17.59 53.97
C LEU A 2 12.17 -18.32 52.64
N GLY A 3 11.12 -19.15 52.54
CA GLY A 3 10.82 -19.93 51.33
C GLY A 3 10.23 -19.11 50.17
N SER A 4 9.50 -18.03 50.44
CA SER A 4 8.77 -17.28 49.41
C SER A 4 9.71 -16.46 48.52
N LYS A 5 10.74 -15.80 49.08
CA LYS A 5 11.67 -14.96 48.31
C LYS A 5 12.56 -15.75 47.35
N GLN A 6 12.91 -17.01 47.66
CA GLN A 6 13.77 -17.85 46.82
C GLN A 6 13.04 -18.36 45.55
N VAL A 7 11.72 -18.53 45.61
CA VAL A 7 10.90 -19.01 44.48
C VAL A 7 10.66 -17.90 43.45
N TYR A 8 10.41 -16.66 43.91
CA TYR A 8 10.24 -15.51 43.01
C TYR A 8 11.51 -15.13 42.23
N THR A 9 12.70 -15.30 42.82
CA THR A 9 13.97 -15.01 42.14
C THR A 9 14.35 -16.06 41.09
N LEU A 10 13.99 -17.33 41.31
CA LEU A 10 14.23 -18.41 40.36
C LEU A 10 13.35 -18.30 39.11
N ASP A 11 12.10 -17.87 39.27
CA ASP A 11 11.15 -17.66 38.17
C ASP A 11 11.55 -16.46 37.29
N TYR A 12 12.04 -15.39 37.92
CA TYR A 12 12.60 -14.23 37.21
C TYR A 12 13.84 -14.60 36.36
N ALA A 13 14.76 -15.40 36.91
CA ALA A 13 15.93 -15.87 36.18
C ALA A 13 15.56 -16.74 34.95
N LYS A 14 14.61 -17.67 35.12
CA LYS A 14 14.09 -18.50 34.01
C LYS A 14 13.38 -17.67 32.94
N HIS A 15 12.60 -16.66 33.34
CA HIS A 15 11.94 -15.73 32.42
C HIS A 15 12.97 -14.91 31.62
N MET A 16 14.01 -14.41 32.29
CA MET A 16 15.09 -13.63 31.66
C MET A 16 15.93 -14.48 30.68
N ASP A 17 16.16 -15.75 30.98
CA ASP A 17 16.82 -16.68 30.05
C ASP A 17 15.97 -16.98 28.81
N LYS A 18 14.65 -17.15 28.98
CA LYS A 18 13.72 -17.29 27.86
C LYS A 18 13.72 -16.04 26.98
N HIS A 19 13.72 -14.85 27.59
CA HIS A 19 13.81 -13.58 26.88
C HIS A 19 15.16 -13.43 26.14
N ARG A 20 16.27 -13.81 26.77
CA ARG A 20 17.60 -13.80 26.14
C ARG A 20 17.68 -14.76 24.95
N ARG A 21 17.11 -15.96 25.06
CA ARG A 21 17.03 -16.93 23.95
C ARG A 21 16.16 -16.41 22.81
N MET A 22 15.02 -15.79 23.12
CA MET A 22 14.12 -15.19 22.13
C MET A 22 14.78 -14.02 21.40
N LYS A 23 15.49 -13.14 22.13
CA LYS A 23 16.25 -12.03 21.55
C LYS A 23 17.35 -12.53 20.61
N ARG A 24 18.09 -13.59 20.97
CA ARG A 24 19.09 -14.21 20.08
C ARG A 24 18.46 -14.77 18.81
N LYS A 25 17.33 -15.49 18.93
CA LYS A 25 16.60 -16.01 17.76
C LYS A 25 16.08 -14.90 16.85
N LEU A 26 15.64 -13.78 17.41
CA LEU A 26 15.20 -12.62 16.64
C LEU A 26 16.35 -11.98 15.88
N VAL A 27 17.51 -11.80 16.52
CA VAL A 27 18.71 -11.28 15.87
C VAL A 27 19.17 -12.20 14.74
N GLU A 28 19.20 -13.52 14.98
CA GLU A 28 19.54 -14.51 13.95
C GLU A 28 18.56 -14.50 12.77
N PHE A 29 17.25 -14.36 13.06
CA PHE A 29 16.23 -14.22 12.03
C PHE A 29 16.42 -12.96 11.20
N MET A 30 16.71 -11.82 11.84
CA MET A 30 16.99 -10.56 11.15
C MET A 30 18.25 -10.65 10.28
N SER A 31 19.32 -11.29 10.76
CA SER A 31 20.52 -11.53 9.96
C SER A 31 20.22 -12.37 8.72
N LYS A 32 19.46 -13.46 8.86
CA LYS A 32 19.03 -14.30 7.73
C LYS A 32 18.14 -13.54 6.73
N GLN A 33 17.29 -12.62 7.21
CA GLN A 33 16.49 -11.76 6.32
C GLN A 33 17.37 -10.78 5.52
N VAL A 34 18.42 -10.23 6.14
CA VAL A 34 19.38 -9.35 5.44
C VAL A 34 20.17 -10.12 4.38
N GLU A 35 20.64 -11.33 4.69
CA GLU A 35 21.33 -12.19 3.72
C GLU A 35 20.43 -12.58 2.55
N ALA A 36 19.17 -12.94 2.82
CA ALA A 36 18.19 -13.26 1.79
C ALA A 36 17.90 -12.06 0.89
N GLN A 37 17.85 -10.85 1.46
CA GLN A 37 17.66 -9.61 0.70
C GLN A 37 18.86 -9.29 -0.20
N ASP A 38 20.09 -9.46 0.29
CA ASP A 38 21.30 -9.26 -0.51
C ASP A 38 21.41 -10.29 -1.65
N ALA A 39 21.02 -11.54 -1.39
CA ALA A 39 20.95 -12.57 -2.43
C ALA A 39 19.91 -12.21 -3.51
N LEU A 40 18.75 -11.68 -3.12
CA LEU A 40 17.72 -11.22 -4.04
C LEU A 40 18.21 -10.03 -4.89
N ASP A 41 18.92 -9.09 -4.28
CA ASP A 41 19.47 -7.93 -4.98
C ASP A 41 20.56 -8.34 -5.99
N LYS A 42 21.41 -9.31 -5.64
CA LYS A 42 22.39 -9.91 -6.56
C LYS A 42 21.70 -10.62 -7.73
N ALA A 43 20.65 -11.38 -7.48
CA ALA A 43 19.88 -12.04 -8.52
C ALA A 43 19.24 -11.03 -9.49
N ASN A 44 18.64 -9.95 -8.95
CA ASN A 44 18.04 -8.89 -9.76
C ASN A 44 19.06 -8.14 -10.63
N ARG A 45 20.29 -7.90 -10.12
CA ARG A 45 21.38 -7.35 -10.94
C ARG A 45 21.76 -8.26 -12.09
N ARG A 46 21.81 -9.59 -11.85
CA ARG A 46 22.13 -10.58 -12.87
C ARG A 46 21.05 -10.67 -13.94
N ILE A 47 19.78 -10.63 -13.56
CA ILE A 47 18.64 -10.56 -14.50
C ILE A 47 18.80 -9.36 -15.43
N LYS A 48 19.07 -8.17 -14.88
CA LYS A 48 19.25 -6.94 -15.66
C LYS A 48 20.41 -7.04 -16.67
N THR A 49 21.51 -7.69 -16.29
CA THR A 49 22.65 -7.93 -17.20
C THR A 49 22.27 -8.90 -18.32
N LEU A 50 21.57 -9.98 -18.00
CA LEU A 50 21.11 -10.97 -18.99
C LEU A 50 20.07 -10.39 -19.95
N GLU A 51 19.15 -9.55 -19.47
CA GLU A 51 18.20 -8.82 -20.32
C GLU A 51 18.90 -7.90 -21.32
N LYS A 52 19.97 -7.23 -20.89
CA LYS A 52 20.80 -6.40 -21.78
C LYS A 52 21.52 -7.25 -22.83
N GLN A 53 22.16 -8.35 -22.42
CA GLN A 53 22.81 -9.28 -23.34
C GLN A 53 21.84 -9.89 -24.35
N ASN A 54 20.63 -10.27 -23.91
CA ASN A 54 19.58 -10.77 -24.80
C ASN A 54 19.08 -9.71 -25.80
N LYS A 55 19.05 -8.43 -25.41
CA LYS A 55 18.71 -7.32 -26.31
C LYS A 55 19.79 -7.11 -27.38
N ASP A 56 21.06 -7.18 -26.99
CA ASP A 56 22.20 -7.02 -27.89
C ASP A 56 22.29 -8.20 -28.87
N LEU A 57 22.05 -9.44 -28.41
CA LEU A 57 21.98 -10.65 -29.26
C LEU A 57 20.82 -10.59 -30.26
N LYS A 58 19.65 -10.08 -29.86
CA LYS A 58 18.51 -9.87 -30.78
C LYS A 58 18.78 -8.81 -31.84
N GLN A 59 19.61 -7.81 -31.54
CA GLN A 59 20.03 -6.81 -32.53
C GLN A 59 21.06 -7.38 -33.53
N GLN A 60 21.94 -8.28 -33.08
CA GLN A 60 22.88 -8.97 -33.97
C GLN A 60 22.18 -9.95 -34.93
N GLN A 61 21.10 -10.63 -34.50
CA GLN A 61 20.30 -11.49 -35.38
C GLN A 61 19.47 -10.71 -36.44
N LYS A 62 19.19 -9.42 -36.24
CA LYS A 62 18.56 -8.56 -37.25
C LYS A 62 19.54 -7.96 -38.27
N GLY A 63 20.86 -8.14 -38.08
CA GLY A 63 21.90 -7.58 -38.95
C GLY A 63 22.41 -8.51 -40.07
N GLY A 64 21.86 -9.72 -40.21
CA GLY A 64 22.34 -10.69 -41.18
C GLY A 64 21.25 -11.59 -41.75
N SER A 65 20.43 -11.07 -42.66
CA SER A 65 19.92 -11.82 -43.83
C SER A 65 19.12 -10.88 -44.74
N SER A 66 19.72 -10.52 -45.88
CA SER A 66 18.98 -10.14 -47.08
C SER A 66 19.17 -11.27 -48.09
N ARG A 67 18.15 -12.11 -48.23
CA ARG A 67 17.81 -12.86 -49.46
C ARG A 67 16.39 -13.42 -49.31
N GLN A 68 15.57 -12.99 -50.25
CA GLN A 68 14.14 -13.20 -50.43
C GLN A 68 13.82 -14.64 -50.84
N MET A 69 12.64 -15.15 -50.43
CA MET A 69 11.74 -16.00 -51.23
C MET A 69 10.37 -16.12 -50.53
N ASP A 70 9.33 -15.88 -51.31
CA ASP A 70 7.89 -15.95 -51.02
C ASP A 70 7.41 -17.40 -50.81
N VAL A 71 6.42 -17.66 -49.95
CA VAL A 71 5.31 -18.64 -50.12
C VAL A 71 4.18 -18.33 -49.11
N ASP A 72 2.94 -18.28 -49.62
CA ASP A 72 1.64 -18.18 -48.94
C ASP A 72 1.33 -19.29 -47.92
N SER A 73 0.48 -19.00 -46.92
CA SER A 73 -0.78 -19.72 -46.62
C SER A 73 -1.18 -19.65 -45.13
N ASP A 74 -2.46 -19.33 -44.96
CA ASP A 74 -3.39 -19.41 -43.83
C ASP A 74 -3.02 -20.26 -42.58
N ASN A 75 -3.45 -19.77 -41.42
CA ASN A 75 -4.56 -20.36 -40.63
C ASN A 75 -4.34 -20.30 -39.10
N GLN A 76 -5.34 -19.71 -38.42
CA GLN A 76 -5.92 -19.99 -37.08
C GLN A 76 -5.07 -20.25 -35.82
N GLY A 77 -5.60 -19.69 -34.72
CA GLY A 77 -5.59 -20.28 -33.37
C GLY A 77 -4.47 -19.74 -32.47
N SER A 78 -4.76 -18.89 -31.47
CA SER A 78 -5.38 -19.18 -30.16
C SER A 78 -4.34 -19.47 -29.07
N GLU A 79 -4.40 -18.68 -27.99
CA GLU A 79 -4.19 -19.10 -26.58
C GLU A 79 -2.72 -19.50 -26.22
N ASP A 80 -2.09 -19.11 -25.11
CA ASP A 80 -2.52 -18.83 -23.74
C ASP A 80 -1.48 -17.99 -22.99
N GLU A 81 -1.95 -17.08 -22.13
CA GLU A 81 -1.17 -16.47 -21.05
C GLU A 81 -1.07 -17.46 -19.87
N GLU A 82 0.11 -18.04 -19.65
CA GLU A 82 0.35 -18.84 -18.43
C GLU A 82 0.84 -17.94 -17.28
N LYS A 83 -0.09 -17.65 -16.35
CA LYS A 83 0.17 -17.07 -15.02
C LYS A 83 1.02 -18.03 -14.18
N VAL A 84 2.19 -17.59 -13.71
CA VAL A 84 2.93 -18.30 -12.66
C VAL A 84 2.63 -17.71 -11.29
N ASP A 85 1.83 -18.47 -10.55
CA ASP A 85 1.46 -18.37 -9.15
C ASP A 85 2.70 -18.39 -8.23
N ARG A 86 2.74 -17.53 -7.20
CA ARG A 86 3.80 -17.55 -6.17
C ARG A 86 3.17 -17.86 -4.80
N PRO A 87 3.55 -18.98 -4.14
CA PRO A 87 2.97 -19.35 -2.86
C PRO A 87 3.62 -18.54 -1.73
N THR A 88 2.82 -17.79 -0.98
CA THR A 88 3.23 -17.16 0.28
C THR A 88 2.75 -18.01 1.47
N LYS A 89 3.67 -18.78 2.06
CA LYS A 89 3.39 -19.54 3.29
C LYS A 89 3.45 -18.59 4.50
N ARG A 90 2.32 -18.51 5.20
CA ARG A 90 2.05 -17.68 6.39
C ARG A 90 2.68 -18.29 7.64
N ALA A 91 3.38 -17.49 8.43
CA ALA A 91 3.73 -17.85 9.81
C ALA A 91 2.57 -17.47 10.74
N SER A 92 2.02 -18.47 11.42
CA SER A 92 0.96 -18.33 12.42
C SER A 92 1.50 -17.85 13.77
N GLY A 93 0.92 -16.80 14.34
CA GLY A 93 1.19 -16.39 15.73
C GLY A 93 0.52 -15.07 16.11
N ILE A 94 -0.51 -15.15 16.97
CA ILE A 94 -1.43 -14.11 17.49
C ILE A 94 -2.66 -13.89 16.61
N LYS A 95 -3.78 -14.55 16.97
CA LYS A 95 -5.12 -14.28 16.44
C LYS A 95 -5.62 -12.94 17.00
N ARG A 96 -5.16 -11.82 16.44
CA ARG A 96 -6.03 -10.64 16.38
C ARG A 96 -7.13 -10.99 15.38
N LYS A 97 -8.41 -10.88 15.77
CA LYS A 97 -9.50 -11.03 14.80
C LYS A 97 -9.18 -10.07 13.65
N PRO A 98 -9.05 -10.54 12.40
CA PRO A 98 -8.91 -9.61 11.30
C PRO A 98 -10.19 -8.78 11.30
N ASN A 99 -10.06 -7.46 11.38
CA ASN A 99 -11.19 -6.55 11.20
C ASN A 99 -11.52 -6.55 9.70
N THR A 100 -11.96 -7.70 9.18
CA THR A 100 -12.41 -7.85 7.80
C THR A 100 -13.86 -7.42 7.77
N TYR A 101 -14.07 -6.11 7.74
CA TYR A 101 -15.34 -5.59 7.31
C TYR A 101 -15.61 -6.12 5.90
N THR A 102 -16.74 -6.78 5.73
CA THR A 102 -17.41 -6.90 4.42
C THR A 102 -18.39 -5.73 4.30
N ILE A 103 -18.81 -5.43 3.07
CA ILE A 103 -19.82 -4.39 2.80
C ILE A 103 -21.06 -4.56 3.69
N GLU A 104 -21.49 -5.81 3.92
CA GLU A 104 -22.66 -6.19 4.73
C GLU A 104 -22.50 -5.97 6.24
N THR A 105 -21.26 -5.81 6.73
CA THR A 105 -20.96 -5.76 8.18
C THR A 105 -20.60 -4.37 8.68
N ILE A 106 -20.73 -3.34 7.84
CA ILE A 106 -20.42 -1.96 8.22
C ILE A 106 -21.47 -1.47 9.21
N PRO A 107 -21.09 -1.02 10.43
CA PRO A 107 -22.03 -0.47 11.39
C PRO A 107 -22.72 0.78 10.83
N ARG A 108 -24.04 0.86 10.96
CA ARG A 108 -24.87 1.96 10.47
C ARG A 108 -25.58 2.69 11.62
N ASP A 109 -25.77 4.00 11.48
CA ASP A 109 -26.58 4.82 12.37
C ASP A 109 -28.08 4.68 12.06
N GLU A 110 -28.91 5.43 12.80
CA GLU A 110 -30.38 5.44 12.64
C GLU A 110 -30.83 5.90 11.24
N ASN A 111 -29.99 6.65 10.52
CA ASN A 111 -30.26 7.14 9.17
C ASN A 111 -29.72 6.18 8.10
N GLY A 112 -29.16 5.03 8.48
CA GLY A 112 -28.54 4.08 7.55
C GLY A 112 -27.16 4.49 7.05
N LYS A 113 -26.54 5.52 7.64
CA LYS A 113 -25.19 5.99 7.29
C LYS A 113 -24.13 5.21 8.07
N ALA A 114 -22.96 4.97 7.48
CA ALA A 114 -21.84 4.35 8.20
C ALA A 114 -21.42 5.17 9.43
N ILE A 115 -21.26 4.46 10.56
CA ILE A 115 -20.72 5.05 11.78
C ILE A 115 -19.21 5.21 11.61
N LEU A 116 -18.73 6.45 11.75
CA LEU A 116 -17.32 6.81 11.69
C LEU A 116 -16.80 7.19 13.09
N PRO A 117 -15.51 6.98 13.40
CA PRO A 117 -14.46 6.46 12.52
C PRO A 117 -14.58 4.95 12.25
N LEU A 118 -14.23 4.52 11.02
CA LEU A 118 -14.29 3.11 10.59
C LEU A 118 -12.89 2.54 10.35
N GLU A 119 -12.50 1.52 11.11
CA GLU A 119 -11.14 0.94 11.12
C GLU A 119 -10.92 -0.17 10.07
N LEU A 120 -10.37 0.17 8.91
CA LEU A 120 -10.11 -0.72 7.79
C LEU A 120 -8.66 -1.28 7.81
N GLY A 121 -8.27 -1.89 8.93
CA GLY A 121 -6.91 -2.43 9.12
C GLY A 121 -5.90 -1.33 9.48
N PRO A 122 -4.85 -1.07 8.65
CA PRO A 122 -3.89 0.02 8.89
C PRO A 122 -4.40 1.40 8.44
N LEU A 123 -5.63 1.45 7.92
CA LEU A 123 -6.32 2.63 7.42
C LEU A 123 -7.59 2.83 8.25
N THR A 124 -7.84 4.04 8.71
CA THR A 124 -9.07 4.41 9.41
C THR A 124 -9.76 5.52 8.63
N LEU A 125 -11.02 5.31 8.24
CA LEU A 125 -11.84 6.34 7.63
C LEU A 125 -12.41 7.24 8.73
N ILE A 126 -12.08 8.53 8.67
CA ILE A 126 -12.53 9.54 9.66
C ILE A 126 -13.73 10.31 9.12
N SER A 127 -13.71 10.69 7.84
CA SER A 127 -14.79 11.42 7.19
C SER A 127 -14.83 11.10 5.70
N LEU A 128 -16.02 10.86 5.15
CA LEU A 128 -16.24 10.73 3.70
C LEU A 128 -16.17 12.06 2.97
N GLY A 129 -16.35 13.18 3.66
CA GLY A 129 -16.41 14.51 3.05
C GLY A 129 -17.72 14.78 2.29
N THR A 130 -17.66 15.72 1.35
CA THR A 130 -18.79 16.18 0.53
C THR A 130 -18.43 16.10 -0.95
N ILE A 131 -19.36 15.60 -1.77
CA ILE A 131 -19.11 15.43 -3.20
C ILE A 131 -19.13 16.78 -3.91
N VAL A 132 -18.21 16.95 -4.86
CA VAL A 132 -18.13 18.12 -5.72
C VAL A 132 -18.26 17.64 -7.17
N SER A 133 -19.50 17.58 -7.66
CA SER A 133 -19.83 16.95 -8.94
C SER A 133 -19.77 17.91 -10.13
N ASP A 134 -19.98 19.20 -9.87
CA ASP A 134 -19.97 20.29 -10.86
C ASP A 134 -18.56 20.57 -11.41
N LYS A 135 -17.52 20.31 -10.60
CA LYS A 135 -16.11 20.53 -10.97
C LYS A 135 -15.46 19.22 -11.48
N PRO A 136 -15.06 19.13 -12.77
CA PRO A 136 -14.52 17.90 -13.35
C PRO A 136 -13.15 17.44 -12.81
N ALA A 137 -12.47 18.25 -11.99
CA ALA A 137 -11.19 17.91 -11.35
C ALA A 137 -11.36 17.01 -10.13
N TYR A 138 -12.53 17.03 -9.49
CA TYR A 138 -12.82 16.29 -8.26
C TYR A 138 -13.22 14.82 -8.48
N HIS A 139 -13.22 14.34 -9.72
CA HIS A 139 -13.48 12.94 -10.03
C HIS A 139 -12.84 12.53 -11.36
N CYS A 140 -12.51 11.24 -11.47
CA CYS A 140 -11.98 10.61 -12.67
C CYS A 140 -12.70 9.28 -12.90
N ALA A 141 -12.35 8.56 -13.97
CA ALA A 141 -12.97 7.27 -14.30
C ALA A 141 -12.96 6.24 -13.16
N ARG A 142 -12.00 6.32 -12.23
CA ARG A 142 -11.81 5.31 -11.16
C ARG A 142 -12.08 5.79 -9.75
N HIS A 143 -12.02 7.10 -9.49
CA HIS A 143 -12.08 7.64 -8.13
C HIS A 143 -12.82 8.97 -8.11
N ILE A 144 -13.48 9.23 -6.99
CA ILE A 144 -14.04 10.53 -6.61
C ILE A 144 -13.18 11.06 -5.47
N TYR A 145 -13.01 12.38 -5.39
CA TYR A 145 -12.20 13.07 -4.40
C TYR A 145 -13.10 14.01 -3.60
N PRO A 146 -13.87 13.55 -2.60
CA PRO A 146 -14.77 14.44 -1.86
C PRO A 146 -14.00 15.51 -1.08
N LEU A 147 -14.53 16.73 -1.03
CA LEU A 147 -13.97 17.80 -0.22
C LEU A 147 -14.16 17.49 1.27
N GLY A 148 -13.11 17.63 2.09
CA GLY A 148 -13.13 17.28 3.50
C GLY A 148 -13.03 15.76 3.77
N TYR A 149 -12.83 14.94 2.73
CA TYR A 149 -12.51 13.52 2.90
C TYR A 149 -11.27 13.39 3.77
N THR A 150 -11.33 12.54 4.80
CA THR A 150 -10.28 12.40 5.80
C THR A 150 -10.08 10.92 6.16
N VAL A 151 -8.83 10.47 6.07
CA VAL A 151 -8.40 9.15 6.58
C VAL A 151 -7.15 9.27 7.43
N GLU A 152 -6.95 8.31 8.31
CA GLU A 152 -5.68 8.10 9.00
C GLU A 152 -5.03 6.82 8.49
N ARG A 153 -3.73 6.85 8.21
CA ARG A 153 -2.98 5.67 7.80
C ARG A 153 -1.71 5.53 8.61
N THR A 154 -1.48 4.34 9.17
CA THR A 154 -0.20 4.02 9.80
C THR A 154 0.85 3.71 8.74
N TYR A 155 1.99 4.40 8.78
CA TYR A 155 3.13 4.14 7.91
C TYR A 155 4.46 4.46 8.60
N MET A 156 5.58 4.13 7.97
CA MET A 156 6.92 4.38 8.51
C MET A 156 7.14 5.88 8.75
N SER A 157 7.66 6.23 9.94
CA SER A 157 7.98 7.62 10.28
C SER A 157 9.06 8.21 9.37
N GLN A 158 8.97 9.52 9.13
CA GLN A 158 9.97 10.35 8.45
C GLN A 158 10.99 10.99 9.40
N VAL A 159 10.79 10.87 10.72
CA VAL A 159 11.66 11.44 11.77
C VAL A 159 12.42 10.33 12.51
N ASP A 160 11.75 9.22 12.82
CA ASP A 160 12.34 8.06 13.50
C ASP A 160 12.41 6.84 12.56
N ALA A 161 13.64 6.39 12.28
CA ALA A 161 13.91 5.26 11.39
C ALA A 161 13.38 3.92 11.92
N THR A 162 13.10 3.83 13.22
CA THR A 162 12.63 2.62 13.91
C THR A 162 11.13 2.61 14.17
N ALA A 163 10.46 3.76 14.07
CA ALA A 163 9.05 3.90 14.40
C ALA A 163 8.13 3.93 13.17
N TYR A 164 6.86 3.67 13.45
CA TYR A 164 5.72 3.99 12.61
C TYR A 164 4.99 5.18 13.22
N THR A 165 4.32 5.96 12.38
CA THR A 165 3.51 7.09 12.78
C THR A 165 2.17 7.04 12.04
N THR A 166 1.20 7.79 12.53
CA THR A 166 -0.08 7.99 11.85
C THR A 166 0.03 9.21 10.94
N TYR A 167 -0.38 9.04 9.70
CA TYR A 167 -0.50 10.11 8.72
C TYR A 167 -1.98 10.42 8.51
N THR A 168 -2.39 11.63 8.88
CA THR A 168 -3.73 12.14 8.59
C THR A 168 -3.73 12.69 7.16
N CYS A 169 -4.56 12.09 6.31
CA CYS A 169 -4.65 12.43 4.89
C CYS A 169 -6.00 13.09 4.62
N THR A 170 -5.99 14.30 4.08
CA THR A 170 -7.19 15.10 3.78
C THR A 170 -7.25 15.46 2.30
N VAL A 171 -8.46 15.63 1.77
CA VAL A 171 -8.71 16.32 0.50
C VAL A 171 -9.29 17.69 0.84
N GLU A 172 -8.51 18.73 0.57
CA GLU A 172 -8.84 20.14 0.82
C GLU A 172 -9.17 20.84 -0.52
N GLU A 173 -9.77 22.02 -0.45
CA GLU A 173 -9.95 22.86 -1.63
C GLU A 173 -8.63 23.58 -1.91
N GLY A 174 -8.10 23.38 -3.11
CA GLY A 174 -6.89 24.04 -3.58
C GLY A 174 -7.18 25.25 -4.47
N ASP A 175 -6.12 25.75 -5.10
CA ASP A 175 -6.21 26.82 -6.09
C ASP A 175 -7.04 26.40 -7.30
N ASP A 176 -7.61 27.39 -7.99
CA ASP A 176 -8.41 27.20 -9.21
C ASP A 176 -9.56 26.20 -9.06
N ASN A 177 -10.06 26.03 -7.83
CA ASN A 177 -11.08 25.06 -7.51
C ASN A 177 -10.68 23.61 -7.87
N GLU A 178 -9.41 23.23 -7.69
CA GLU A 178 -8.92 21.86 -7.83
C GLU A 178 -8.79 21.16 -6.46
N PRO A 179 -8.88 19.81 -6.38
CA PRO A 179 -8.61 19.11 -5.14
C PRO A 179 -7.14 19.23 -4.72
N LEU A 180 -6.89 19.61 -3.48
CA LEU A 180 -5.57 19.60 -2.85
C LEU A 180 -5.45 18.41 -1.91
N PHE A 181 -4.52 17.50 -2.21
CA PHE A 181 -4.24 16.36 -1.35
C PHE A 181 -3.24 16.78 -0.29
N VAL A 182 -3.60 16.61 0.97
CA VAL A 182 -2.78 17.00 2.12
C VAL A 182 -2.51 15.79 3.00
N ILE A 183 -1.30 15.71 3.54
CA ILE A 183 -0.87 14.73 4.54
C ILE A 183 -0.17 15.47 5.67
N ILE A 184 -0.56 15.17 6.91
CA ILE A 184 0.09 15.67 8.13
C ILE A 184 0.58 14.46 8.95
N PRO A 185 1.89 14.33 9.22
CA PRO A 185 2.43 13.31 10.13
C PRO A 185 2.10 13.66 11.58
N LYS A 186 1.64 12.68 12.38
CA LYS A 186 1.35 12.90 13.81
C LYS A 186 2.59 13.21 14.65
N ASP A 187 3.73 12.68 14.28
CA ASP A 187 5.03 12.84 14.95
C ASP A 187 5.83 14.05 14.45
N ASP A 188 5.35 14.73 13.41
CA ASP A 188 5.93 15.95 12.84
C ASP A 188 4.83 16.84 12.23
N PRO A 189 3.93 17.43 13.06
CA PRO A 189 2.73 18.11 12.56
C PRO A 189 3.01 19.37 11.74
N GLU A 190 4.19 19.98 11.90
CA GLU A 190 4.62 21.17 11.14
C GLU A 190 4.99 20.82 9.69
N ASN A 191 5.33 19.56 9.42
CA ASN A 191 5.72 19.08 8.10
C ASN A 191 4.49 18.68 7.26
N LYS A 192 3.64 19.67 6.97
CA LYS A 192 2.49 19.53 6.08
C LYS A 192 2.97 19.22 4.66
N ILE A 193 2.56 18.08 4.12
CA ILE A 193 2.87 17.66 2.75
C ILE A 193 1.62 17.88 1.91
N SER A 194 1.71 18.66 0.84
CA SER A 194 0.60 18.91 -0.09
C SER A 194 0.98 18.62 -1.54
N GLY A 195 -0.03 18.35 -2.37
CA GLY A 195 0.15 18.13 -3.80
C GLY A 195 -1.15 17.96 -4.56
N LYS A 196 -1.09 18.12 -5.89
CA LYS A 196 -2.25 18.00 -6.78
C LYS A 196 -2.77 16.57 -6.94
N THR A 197 -2.03 15.56 -6.47
CA THR A 197 -2.44 14.15 -6.53
C THR A 197 -2.09 13.41 -5.24
N ALA A 198 -2.90 12.41 -4.88
CA ALA A 198 -2.58 11.49 -3.78
C ALA A 198 -1.18 10.84 -3.93
N THR A 199 -0.79 10.49 -5.16
CA THR A 199 0.49 9.86 -5.46
C THR A 199 1.66 10.81 -5.22
N SER A 200 1.53 12.10 -5.55
CA SER A 200 2.59 13.09 -5.27
C SER A 200 2.87 13.19 -3.77
N CYS A 201 1.84 13.26 -2.93
CA CYS A 201 2.01 13.38 -1.48
C CYS A 201 2.66 12.13 -0.87
N TRP A 202 2.15 10.94 -1.19
CA TRP A 202 2.73 9.69 -0.68
C TRP A 202 4.12 9.38 -1.22
N THR A 203 4.48 9.91 -2.39
CA THR A 203 5.86 9.83 -2.90
C THR A 203 6.81 10.63 -2.01
N VAL A 204 6.41 11.80 -1.51
CA VAL A 204 7.20 12.61 -0.56
C VAL A 204 7.38 11.86 0.75
N VAL A 205 6.29 11.34 1.33
CA VAL A 205 6.31 10.54 2.57
C VAL A 205 7.29 9.38 2.45
N ALA A 206 7.17 8.58 1.40
CA ALA A 206 8.01 7.40 1.22
C ALA A 206 9.48 7.72 0.95
N ARG A 207 9.76 8.81 0.21
CA ARG A 207 11.13 9.30 0.03
C ARG A 207 11.73 9.72 1.36
N GLY A 208 11.00 10.44 2.20
CA GLY A 208 11.47 10.84 3.53
C GLY A 208 11.76 9.63 4.42
N ALA A 209 10.83 8.67 4.48
CA ALA A 209 10.98 7.45 5.26
C ALA A 209 12.16 6.59 4.78
N ASN A 210 12.40 6.51 3.45
CA ASN A 210 13.54 5.79 2.90
C ASN A 210 14.87 6.53 3.14
N LYS A 211 14.87 7.87 3.11
CA LYS A 211 16.06 8.71 3.33
C LYS A 211 16.66 8.46 4.71
N ILE A 212 15.85 8.48 5.77
CA ILE A 212 16.35 8.25 7.14
C ILE A 212 16.82 6.80 7.36
N ARG A 213 16.33 5.86 6.54
CA ARG A 213 16.71 4.44 6.57
C ARG A 213 17.86 4.09 5.60
N ARG A 214 18.43 5.09 4.91
CA ARG A 214 19.50 4.92 3.90
C ARG A 214 19.17 3.87 2.82
N LYS A 215 17.88 3.74 2.46
CA LYS A 215 17.43 2.84 1.41
C LYS A 215 17.48 3.55 0.05
N SER A 216 18.14 2.95 -0.94
CA SER A 216 18.21 3.48 -2.31
C SER A 216 17.01 3.11 -3.18
N CYS A 217 16.14 2.21 -2.71
CA CYS A 217 15.03 1.68 -3.48
C CYS A 217 13.87 2.68 -3.59
N ARG A 218 13.32 2.78 -4.80
CA ARG A 218 12.08 3.51 -5.10
C ARG A 218 10.92 2.56 -4.84
N ASN A 219 10.21 2.74 -3.73
CA ASN A 219 8.96 2.00 -3.51
C ASN A 219 7.95 2.49 -4.56
N SER A 220 7.37 1.57 -5.33
CA SER A 220 6.19 1.90 -6.13
C SER A 220 5.00 2.03 -5.18
N ILE A 221 4.40 3.21 -5.11
CA ILE A 221 3.26 3.49 -4.22
C ILE A 221 2.08 3.92 -5.06
N SER A 222 0.94 3.26 -4.83
CA SER A 222 -0.35 3.73 -5.33
C SER A 222 -0.91 4.76 -4.34
N GLY A 223 -0.82 6.04 -4.67
CA GLY A 223 -1.37 7.12 -3.85
C GLY A 223 -2.85 6.94 -3.49
N PRO A 224 -3.74 6.64 -4.46
CA PRO A 224 -5.17 6.40 -4.18
C PRO A 224 -5.43 5.26 -3.20
N GLU A 225 -4.63 4.18 -3.25
CA GLU A 225 -4.72 3.07 -2.30
C GLU A 225 -4.32 3.53 -0.89
N TYR A 226 -3.27 4.34 -0.79
CA TYR A 226 -2.81 4.83 0.50
C TYR A 226 -3.74 5.88 1.12
N TYR A 227 -4.41 6.68 0.30
CA TYR A 227 -5.53 7.53 0.71
C TYR A 227 -6.83 6.75 0.98
N GLY A 228 -6.88 5.45 0.70
CA GLY A 228 -8.10 4.65 0.87
C GLY A 228 -9.16 4.85 -0.24
N LEU A 229 -8.92 5.74 -1.20
CA LEU A 229 -9.87 6.05 -2.28
C LEU A 229 -10.10 4.87 -3.24
N ALA A 230 -9.13 3.94 -3.30
CA ALA A 230 -9.28 2.68 -4.04
C ALA A 230 -9.81 1.52 -3.16
N HIS A 231 -10.01 1.74 -1.86
CA HIS A 231 -10.47 0.70 -0.94
C HIS A 231 -11.93 0.34 -1.24
N PRO A 232 -12.28 -0.94 -1.46
CA PRO A 232 -13.63 -1.35 -1.90
C PRO A 232 -14.74 -0.84 -0.97
N ILE A 233 -14.52 -0.89 0.34
CA ILE A 233 -15.50 -0.42 1.32
C ILE A 233 -15.70 1.09 1.26
N ILE A 234 -14.62 1.88 1.25
CA ILE A 234 -14.74 3.34 1.19
C ILE A 234 -15.41 3.74 -0.12
N ARG A 235 -15.02 3.11 -1.23
CA ARG A 235 -15.64 3.32 -2.53
C ARG A 235 -17.14 3.03 -2.50
N HIS A 236 -17.54 1.91 -1.91
CA HIS A 236 -18.94 1.55 -1.75
C HIS A 236 -19.70 2.58 -0.90
N LEU A 237 -19.12 3.02 0.22
CA LEU A 237 -19.72 4.07 1.05
C LEU A 237 -19.86 5.40 0.31
N ILE A 238 -18.88 5.79 -0.50
CA ILE A 238 -18.97 6.98 -1.37
C ILE A 238 -20.12 6.80 -2.38
N GLU A 239 -20.23 5.63 -3.02
CA GLU A 239 -21.27 5.36 -4.02
C GLU A 239 -22.69 5.29 -3.45
N GLU A 240 -22.82 4.83 -2.20
CA GLU A 240 -24.11 4.63 -1.53
C GLU A 240 -24.60 5.87 -0.79
N GLU A 241 -23.69 6.58 -0.09
CA GLU A 241 -24.06 7.71 0.77
C GLU A 241 -23.97 9.06 0.05
N MET A 242 -23.44 9.10 -1.18
CA MET A 242 -23.22 10.33 -1.93
C MET A 242 -23.84 10.23 -3.32
N ASP A 243 -24.29 11.37 -3.86
CA ASP A 243 -24.93 11.46 -5.18
C ASP A 243 -23.89 11.40 -6.32
N VAL A 244 -23.26 10.23 -6.47
CA VAL A 244 -22.15 10.01 -7.41
C VAL A 244 -22.57 10.00 -8.88
N ASP A 245 -23.87 9.92 -9.17
CA ASP A 245 -24.40 9.90 -10.54
C ASP A 245 -24.20 11.23 -11.26
N LYS A 246 -24.02 12.33 -10.51
CA LYS A 246 -23.66 13.64 -11.04
C LYS A 246 -22.18 13.74 -11.45
N CYS A 247 -21.32 12.80 -11.03
CA CYS A 247 -19.91 12.80 -11.40
C CYS A 247 -19.70 12.25 -12.82
N THR A 248 -19.87 13.10 -13.82
CA THR A 248 -19.85 12.76 -15.27
C THR A 248 -18.70 11.88 -15.74
N LYS A 249 -17.49 11.99 -15.16
CA LYS A 249 -16.33 11.15 -15.55
C LYS A 249 -16.28 9.81 -14.83
N TYR A 250 -16.95 9.67 -13.69
CA TYR A 250 -16.81 8.53 -12.80
C TYR A 250 -17.52 7.29 -13.36
N LYS A 251 -16.88 6.13 -13.27
CA LYS A 251 -17.46 4.85 -13.71
C LYS A 251 -17.59 3.93 -12.51
N LYS A 252 -18.84 3.67 -12.09
CA LYS A 252 -19.15 2.63 -11.10
C LYS A 252 -18.62 1.31 -11.64
N THR A 253 -17.73 0.65 -10.90
CA THR A 253 -17.39 -0.73 -11.24
C THR A 253 -18.44 -1.62 -10.61
N PRO A 254 -19.11 -2.48 -11.37
CA PRO A 254 -20.03 -3.44 -10.77
C PRO A 254 -19.24 -4.33 -9.79
N PRO A 255 -19.86 -4.76 -8.68
CA PRO A 255 -19.25 -5.74 -7.80
C PRO A 255 -18.86 -6.97 -8.61
N LYS A 256 -17.66 -7.52 -8.37
CA LYS A 256 -17.30 -8.80 -8.97
C LYS A 256 -18.27 -9.87 -8.44
N PRO A 257 -18.83 -10.71 -9.32
CA PRO A 257 -19.71 -11.80 -8.91
C PRO A 257 -18.99 -12.79 -7.99
#